data_AF-A0A2V5QQA7-F1
#
_entry.id   AF-A0A2V5QQA7-F1
#
_cell.length_a   1.000
_cell.length_b   1.000
_cell.length_c   1.000
_cell.angle_alpha   90.00
_cell.angle_beta   90.00
_cell.angle_gamma   90.00
#
_symmetry.space_group_name_H-M   'P 1'
#
loop_
_entity.id
_entity.type
_entity.pdbx_description
1 polymer ?
#
loop_
_entity_poly.entity_id
_entity_poly.type
_entity_poly.pdbx_seq_one_letter_code
_entity_poly.pdbx_strand_id
1 'polypeptide(L)'
;MKTEMRQALAREPYEQKIEKVEQLVRLAKEFPRQLTSSAAEIDDTTGAKEKVIVSAICNRNVLEFLYNGKPRIVEPQTYGISTAGHPLLRGYQRAGGSGSGQAKGLRLFETAKISRLKRTGEQFTKARPEHNPSDSAMKEVRATLPLPASA
;
A
#
# COMPACT_ATOMS: atom_id res chain seq x y z
N MET A 1 -22.94 22.23 20.85
CA MET A 1 -24.36 21.84 21.06
C MET A 1 -24.46 21.18 22.44
N LYS A 2 -25.28 21.74 23.35
CA LYS A 2 -25.36 21.31 24.76
C LYS A 2 -26.04 19.94 24.88
N THR A 3 -25.62 19.12 25.84
CA THR A 3 -26.07 17.73 26.07
C THR A 3 -27.59 17.61 26.22
N GLU A 4 -28.21 18.58 26.87
CA GLU A 4 -29.65 18.65 27.12
C GLU A 4 -30.48 18.73 25.83
N MET A 5 -30.03 19.51 24.84
CA MET A 5 -30.72 19.62 23.55
C MET A 5 -30.70 18.32 22.76
N ARG A 6 -29.67 17.47 22.98
CA ARG A 6 -29.55 16.16 22.35
C ARG A 6 -30.46 15.12 23.01
N GLN A 7 -30.81 15.28 24.29
CA GLN A 7 -31.73 14.42 25.01
C GLN A 7 -33.17 14.63 24.53
N ALA A 8 -33.61 15.89 24.36
CA ALA A 8 -34.96 16.23 23.93
C ALA A 8 -35.28 15.85 22.47
N LEU A 9 -34.26 15.81 21.60
CA LEU A 9 -34.43 15.53 20.16
C LEU A 9 -34.35 14.03 19.82
N ALA A 10 -34.12 13.17 20.81
CA ALA A 10 -33.88 11.75 20.59
C ALA A 10 -35.19 10.95 20.56
N ARG A 11 -35.42 10.19 19.47
CA ARG A 11 -36.55 9.22 19.37
C ARG A 11 -36.47 8.08 20.40
N GLU A 12 -35.29 7.84 20.97
CA GLU A 12 -35.02 6.85 22.02
C GLU A 12 -34.35 7.56 23.20
N PRO A 13 -34.65 7.18 24.45
CA PRO A 13 -33.98 7.72 25.65
C PRO A 13 -32.46 7.69 25.53
N TYR A 14 -31.80 8.75 26.05
CA TYR A 14 -30.35 8.92 25.93
C TYR A 14 -29.56 7.76 26.55
N GLU A 15 -30.06 7.19 27.65
CA GLU A 15 -29.49 6.03 28.33
C GLU A 15 -29.40 4.80 27.41
N GLN A 16 -30.47 4.53 26.64
CA GLN A 16 -30.50 3.41 25.69
C GLN A 16 -29.49 3.60 24.55
N LYS A 17 -29.19 4.84 24.17
CA LYS A 17 -28.13 5.12 23.19
C LYS A 17 -26.74 4.85 23.75
N ILE A 18 -26.49 5.19 25.01
CA ILE A 18 -25.22 4.89 25.67
C ILE A 18 -25.03 3.37 25.72
N GLU A 19 -26.06 2.64 26.14
CA GLU A 19 -26.01 1.18 26.23
C GLU A 19 -25.76 0.52 24.87
N LYS A 20 -26.43 0.98 23.80
CA LYS A 20 -26.17 0.50 22.43
C LYS A 20 -24.75 0.82 21.94
N VAL A 21 -24.19 1.98 22.31
CA VAL A 21 -22.82 2.34 21.99
C VAL A 21 -21.84 1.47 22.76
N GLU A 22 -22.07 1.20 24.04
CA GLU A 22 -21.27 0.29 24.85
C GLU A 22 -21.32 -1.14 24.32
N GLN A 23 -22.51 -1.62 23.94
CA GLN A 23 -22.69 -2.90 23.26
C GLN A 23 -21.94 -2.94 21.94
N LEU A 24 -21.99 -1.90 21.11
CA LEU A 24 -21.21 -1.81 19.88
C LEU A 24 -19.70 -1.80 20.12
N VAL A 25 -19.24 -1.10 21.16
CA VAL A 25 -17.81 -1.07 21.53
C VAL A 25 -17.37 -2.43 22.06
N ARG A 26 -18.19 -3.10 22.87
CA ARG A 26 -17.93 -4.45 23.36
C ARG A 26 -17.92 -5.46 22.22
N LEU A 27 -18.92 -5.39 21.35
CA LEU A 27 -19.03 -6.20 20.14
C LEU A 27 -17.83 -5.97 19.21
N ALA A 28 -17.35 -4.72 19.06
CA ALA A 28 -16.14 -4.40 18.31
C ALA A 28 -14.83 -4.86 18.99
N LYS A 29 -14.85 -5.12 20.30
CA LYS A 29 -13.74 -5.76 21.03
C LYS A 29 -13.79 -7.29 20.91
N GLU A 30 -15.00 -7.87 20.87
CA GLU A 30 -15.24 -9.31 20.74
C GLU A 30 -15.10 -9.80 19.29
N PHE A 31 -15.41 -8.96 18.30
CA PHE A 31 -15.03 -9.20 16.92
C PHE A 31 -13.56 -8.81 16.75
N PRO A 32 -12.65 -9.76 16.54
CA PRO A 32 -11.31 -9.39 16.11
C PRO A 32 -11.49 -8.54 14.86
N ARG A 33 -10.93 -7.33 14.87
CA ARG A 33 -10.73 -6.56 13.65
C ARG A 33 -10.18 -7.58 12.66
N GLN A 34 -10.90 -7.86 11.58
CA GLN A 34 -10.30 -8.52 10.43
C GLN A 34 -9.31 -7.51 9.82
N LEU A 35 -8.23 -7.23 10.55
CA LEU A 35 -6.92 -7.00 9.96
C LEU A 35 -6.70 -8.26 9.14
N THR A 36 -6.96 -8.15 7.84
CA THR A 36 -6.51 -9.14 6.88
C THR A 36 -5.07 -9.50 7.26
N SER A 37 -4.92 -10.76 7.66
CA SER A 37 -3.75 -11.40 8.24
C SER A 37 -2.40 -10.84 7.83
N SER A 38 -1.55 -10.57 8.84
CA SER A 38 -0.08 -10.84 8.88
C SER A 38 0.72 -9.90 9.81
N ALA A 39 0.16 -9.45 10.95
CA ALA A 39 0.90 -8.60 11.89
C ALA A 39 1.77 -9.36 12.92
N ALA A 40 1.84 -10.70 12.87
CA ALA A 40 2.52 -11.50 13.90
C ALA A 40 3.33 -12.71 13.36
N GLU A 41 3.68 -12.70 12.07
CA GLU A 41 4.72 -13.57 11.53
C GLU A 41 5.67 -12.69 10.71
N ILE A 42 6.86 -12.41 11.26
CA ILE A 42 7.97 -11.89 10.46
C ILE A 42 8.47 -13.08 9.63
N ASP A 43 7.67 -13.45 8.63
CA ASP A 43 7.94 -14.55 7.72
C ASP A 43 9.08 -14.13 6.77
N ASP A 44 10.10 -14.98 6.65
CA ASP A 44 11.31 -14.87 5.84
C ASP A 44 11.03 -14.38 4.40
N THR A 45 9.83 -14.69 3.91
CA THR A 45 9.29 -14.23 2.62
C THR A 45 9.25 -12.71 2.44
N THR A 46 8.97 -11.92 3.49
CA THR A 46 8.88 -10.45 3.38
C THR A 46 10.26 -9.83 3.14
N GLY A 47 11.27 -10.28 3.88
CA GLY A 47 12.66 -9.85 3.69
C GLY A 47 13.20 -10.26 2.32
N ALA A 48 12.83 -11.44 1.82
CA ALA A 48 13.20 -11.89 0.49
C ALA A 48 12.62 -10.99 -0.63
N LYS A 49 11.33 -10.63 -0.57
CA LYS A 49 10.71 -9.71 -1.55
C LYS A 49 11.39 -8.34 -1.53
N GLU A 50 11.65 -7.81 -0.35
CA GLU A 50 12.34 -6.53 -0.18
C GLU A 50 13.71 -6.53 -0.87
N LYS A 51 14.55 -7.54 -0.61
CA LYS A 51 15.86 -7.67 -1.26
C LYS A 51 15.74 -7.66 -2.79
N VAL A 52 14.76 -8.37 -3.35
CA VAL A 52 14.52 -8.41 -4.80
C VAL A 52 14.09 -7.04 -5.34
N ILE A 53 13.20 -6.33 -4.65
CA ILE A 53 12.72 -5.01 -5.07
C ILE A 53 13.84 -3.97 -4.99
N VAL A 54 14.55 -3.90 -3.87
CA VAL A 54 15.64 -2.94 -3.65
C VAL A 54 16.73 -3.15 -4.71
N SER A 55 17.16 -4.39 -4.92
CA SER A 55 18.15 -4.71 -5.95
C SER A 55 17.64 -4.42 -7.37
N ALA A 56 16.33 -4.56 -7.64
CA ALA A 56 15.76 -4.17 -8.93
C ALA A 56 15.75 -2.65 -9.14
N ILE A 57 15.53 -1.85 -8.10
CA ILE A 57 15.65 -0.39 -8.17
C ILE A 57 17.10 0.00 -8.46
N CYS A 58 18.06 -0.51 -7.69
CA CYS A 58 19.48 -0.17 -7.85
C CYS A 58 20.01 -0.52 -9.24
N ASN A 59 19.60 -1.68 -9.79
CA ASN A 59 20.03 -2.16 -11.10
C ASN A 59 19.07 -1.77 -12.24
N ARG A 60 18.03 -0.99 -11.96
CA ARG A 60 16.98 -0.60 -12.92
C ARG A 60 16.38 -1.80 -13.68
N ASN A 61 16.15 -2.90 -12.99
CA ASN A 61 15.51 -4.09 -13.57
C ASN A 61 13.99 -3.94 -13.58
N VAL A 62 13.37 -4.34 -14.68
CA VAL A 62 11.91 -4.45 -14.79
C VAL A 62 11.43 -5.67 -14.00
N LEU A 63 10.35 -5.48 -13.25
CA LEU A 63 9.72 -6.50 -12.43
C LEU A 63 8.43 -6.99 -13.07
N GLU A 64 8.17 -8.29 -12.93
CA GLU A 64 6.89 -8.92 -13.22
C GLU A 64 6.36 -9.58 -11.96
N PHE A 65 5.08 -9.36 -11.68
CA PHE A 65 4.41 -9.96 -10.52
C PHE A 65 2.89 -9.99 -10.70
N LEU A 66 2.20 -10.75 -9.85
CA LEU A 66 0.76 -10.66 -9.68
C LEU A 66 0.43 -9.66 -8.57
N TYR A 67 -0.55 -8.80 -8.82
CA TYR A 67 -1.11 -7.89 -7.83
C TYR A 67 -2.62 -8.07 -7.78
N ASN A 68 -3.14 -8.49 -6.63
CA ASN A 68 -4.54 -8.94 -6.49
C ASN A 68 -4.93 -9.93 -7.60
N GLY A 69 -4.05 -10.91 -7.87
CA GLY A 69 -4.26 -11.95 -8.87
C GLY A 69 -4.07 -11.54 -10.34
N LYS A 70 -3.80 -10.26 -10.63
CA LYS A 70 -3.63 -9.77 -12.01
C LYS A 70 -2.16 -9.49 -12.32
N PRO A 71 -1.64 -9.86 -13.51
CA PRO A 71 -0.24 -9.64 -13.86
C PRO A 71 0.09 -8.16 -14.02
N ARG A 72 1.29 -7.78 -13.62
CA ARG A 72 1.87 -6.44 -13.67
C ARG A 72 3.28 -6.54 -14.22
N ILE A 73 3.63 -5.65 -15.15
CA ILE A 73 5.00 -5.40 -15.58
C ILE A 73 5.33 -3.96 -15.19
N VAL A 74 6.32 -3.78 -14.32
CA VAL A 74 6.56 -2.52 -13.61
C VAL A 74 8.04 -2.17 -13.61
N GLU A 75 8.33 -0.90 -13.89
CA GLU A 75 9.62 -0.27 -13.63
C GLU A 75 9.60 0.29 -12.20
N PRO A 76 10.26 -0.36 -11.23
CA PRO A 76 10.27 0.11 -9.86
C PRO A 76 11.02 1.46 -9.74
N GLN A 77 10.44 2.41 -9.00
CA GLN A 77 10.99 3.76 -8.83
C GLN A 77 11.42 4.03 -7.38
N THR A 78 10.54 3.75 -6.42
CA THR A 78 10.77 3.97 -4.98
C THR A 78 10.22 2.81 -4.18
N TYR A 79 10.94 2.38 -3.15
CA TYR A 79 10.48 1.43 -2.15
C TYR A 79 10.67 2.00 -0.75
N GLY A 80 9.67 1.81 0.10
CA GLY A 80 9.65 2.39 1.44
C GLY A 80 8.49 1.91 2.29
N ILE A 81 8.35 2.52 3.46
CA ILE A 81 7.31 2.22 4.44
C ILE A 81 6.30 3.35 4.48
N SER A 82 5.01 3.02 4.43
CA SER A 82 3.91 3.96 4.51
C SER A 82 3.78 4.58 5.90
N THR A 83 3.00 5.66 6.02
CA THR A 83 2.64 6.23 7.33
C THR A 83 1.93 5.23 8.24
N ALA A 84 1.25 4.24 7.67
CA ALA A 84 0.58 3.15 8.39
C ALA A 84 1.51 1.94 8.70
N GLY A 85 2.81 2.02 8.36
CA GLY A 85 3.78 0.96 8.63
C GLY A 85 3.81 -0.17 7.59
N HIS A 86 3.16 0.00 6.43
CA HIS A 86 3.12 -1.03 5.39
C HIS A 86 4.22 -0.82 4.34
N PRO A 87 4.94 -1.87 3.91
CA PRO A 87 5.87 -1.76 2.80
C PRO A 87 5.15 -1.46 1.47
N LEU A 88 5.67 -0.45 0.76
CA LEU A 88 5.11 0.08 -0.47
C LEU A 88 6.17 0.11 -1.57
N LEU A 89 5.74 -0.21 -2.79
CA LEU A 89 6.48 -0.03 -4.02
C LEU A 89 5.78 1.00 -4.91
N ARG A 90 6.44 2.12 -5.19
CA ARG A 90 6.08 3.03 -6.28
C ARG A 90 6.74 2.53 -7.56
N GLY A 91 5.97 2.38 -8.63
CA GLY A 91 6.53 1.96 -9.90
C GLY A 91 5.68 2.37 -11.08
N TYR A 92 6.31 2.49 -12.25
CA TYR A 92 5.62 2.77 -13.49
C TYR A 92 5.18 1.45 -14.12
N GLN A 93 3.87 1.23 -14.17
CA GLN A 93 3.29 0.08 -14.85
C GLN A 93 3.42 0.29 -16.36
N ARG A 94 4.08 -0.64 -17.05
CA ARG A 94 4.23 -0.63 -18.52
C ARG A 94 3.15 -1.43 -19.23
N ALA A 95 2.69 -2.51 -18.59
CA ALA A 95 1.75 -3.46 -19.15
C ALA A 95 1.10 -4.33 -18.06
N GLY A 96 0.14 -5.17 -18.47
CA GLY A 96 -0.64 -6.04 -17.59
C GLY A 96 -2.05 -5.49 -17.29
N GLY A 97 -2.93 -6.35 -16.80
CA GLY A 97 -4.36 -6.04 -16.67
C GLY A 97 -4.67 -5.16 -15.45
N SER A 98 -4.99 -3.88 -15.63
CA SER A 98 -5.56 -3.05 -14.57
C SER A 98 -7.08 -3.23 -14.49
N GLY A 99 -7.68 -3.08 -13.29
CA GLY A 99 -9.14 -3.11 -13.15
C GLY A 99 -9.86 -1.95 -13.84
N SER A 100 -9.13 -0.89 -14.24
CA SER A 100 -9.65 0.34 -14.81
C SER A 100 -9.38 0.51 -16.32
N GLY A 101 -8.81 -0.49 -17.00
CA GLY A 101 -8.49 -0.43 -18.44
C GLY A 101 -7.25 0.40 -18.81
N GLN A 102 -6.76 1.27 -17.92
CA GLN A 102 -5.48 1.98 -18.12
C GLN A 102 -4.31 1.08 -17.72
N ALA A 103 -3.66 0.47 -18.71
CA ALA A 103 -2.57 -0.49 -18.51
C ALA A 103 -1.20 0.16 -18.20
N LYS A 104 -1.09 1.50 -18.30
CA LYS A 104 0.16 2.25 -18.16
C LYS A 104 0.06 3.39 -17.14
N GLY A 105 1.17 3.70 -16.47
CA GLY A 105 1.29 4.86 -15.60
C GLY A 105 1.91 4.56 -14.23
N LEU A 106 2.21 5.63 -13.48
CA LEU A 106 2.77 5.53 -12.13
C LEU A 106 1.70 5.01 -11.15
N ARG A 107 2.03 3.95 -10.41
CA ARG A 107 1.12 3.27 -9.48
C ARG A 107 1.84 2.96 -8.16
N LEU A 108 1.06 2.87 -7.10
CA LEU A 108 1.50 2.44 -5.79
C LEU A 108 1.02 1.01 -5.54
N PHE A 109 1.91 0.16 -5.04
CA PHE A 109 1.63 -1.24 -4.75
C PHE A 109 2.01 -1.54 -3.30
N GLU A 110 1.09 -2.12 -2.53
CA GLU A 110 1.44 -2.70 -1.24
C GLU A 110 2.12 -4.06 -1.45
N THR A 111 3.32 -4.24 -0.90
CA THR A 111 4.14 -5.44 -1.16
C THR A 111 3.50 -6.72 -0.60
N ALA A 112 2.64 -6.60 0.41
CA ALA A 112 1.86 -7.73 0.93
C ALA A 112 0.92 -8.33 -0.14
N LYS A 113 0.39 -7.51 -1.05
CA LYS A 113 -0.52 -7.91 -2.13
C LYS A 113 0.21 -8.41 -3.39
N ILE A 114 1.55 -8.36 -3.39
CA ILE A 114 2.40 -8.83 -4.48
C ILE A 114 2.69 -10.33 -4.29
N SER A 115 2.46 -11.11 -5.34
CA SER A 115 2.84 -12.52 -5.41
C SER A 115 3.53 -12.86 -6.74
N ARG A 116 4.25 -13.99 -6.79
CA ARG A 116 5.04 -14.44 -7.96
C ARG A 116 6.01 -13.37 -8.49
N LEU A 117 6.67 -12.65 -7.59
CA LEU A 117 7.63 -11.60 -7.93
C LEU A 117 8.87 -12.18 -8.61
N LYS A 118 9.20 -11.67 -9.79
CA LYS A 118 10.42 -12.01 -10.53
C LYS A 118 10.94 -10.81 -11.32
N ARG A 119 12.21 -10.87 -11.71
CA ARG A 119 12.80 -9.95 -12.70
C ARG A 119 12.52 -10.49 -14.09
N THR A 120 12.25 -9.61 -15.06
CA THR A 120 12.00 -10.03 -16.45
C THR A 120 13.29 -10.24 -17.24
N GLY A 121 14.43 -9.73 -16.75
CA GLY A 121 15.69 -9.65 -17.49
C GLY A 121 15.83 -8.35 -18.30
N GLU A 122 14.74 -7.59 -18.46
CA GLU A 122 14.79 -6.25 -19.06
C GLU A 122 15.27 -5.21 -18.05
N GLN A 123 15.97 -4.20 -18.55
CA GLN A 123 16.37 -3.01 -17.79
C GLN A 123 15.72 -1.76 -18.37
N PHE A 124 15.50 -0.76 -17.52
CA PHE A 124 15.11 0.58 -17.93
C PHE A 124 16.26 1.57 -17.64
N THR A 125 16.31 2.68 -18.37
CA THR A 125 17.51 3.53 -18.39
C THR A 125 17.51 4.62 -17.32
N LYS A 126 16.36 5.22 -17.05
CA LYS A 126 16.23 6.37 -16.13
C LYS A 126 14.94 6.33 -15.33
N ALA A 127 14.92 7.09 -14.23
CA ALA A 127 13.68 7.40 -13.53
C ALA A 127 12.67 8.04 -14.50
N ARG A 128 11.39 7.78 -14.25
CA ARG A 128 10.33 8.38 -15.06
C ARG A 128 10.22 9.88 -14.75
N PRO A 129 9.80 10.71 -15.72
CA PRO A 129 9.65 12.15 -15.48
C PRO A 129 8.73 12.47 -14.30
N GLU A 130 7.73 11.62 -14.05
CA GLU A 130 6.78 11.77 -12.94
C GLU A 130 7.32 11.22 -11.59
N HIS A 131 8.58 10.77 -11.53
CA HIS A 131 9.21 10.26 -10.32
C HIS A 131 9.41 11.37 -9.29
N ASN A 132 8.95 11.11 -8.06
CA ASN A 132 9.19 11.97 -6.91
C ASN A 132 9.91 11.17 -5.82
N PRO A 133 11.19 11.46 -5.53
CA PRO A 133 11.93 10.83 -4.44
C PRO A 133 11.33 11.15 -3.06
N SER A 134 10.69 12.30 -2.90
CA SER A 134 9.95 12.71 -1.70
C SER A 134 8.49 12.28 -1.79
N ASP A 135 8.27 10.98 -2.00
CA ASP A 135 6.94 10.39 -2.17
C ASP A 135 6.12 10.51 -0.87
N SER A 136 5.07 11.35 -0.89
CA SER A 136 4.23 11.61 0.28
C SER A 136 3.47 10.38 0.80
N ALA A 137 3.40 9.30 0.01
CA ALA A 137 2.83 8.04 0.47
C ALA A 137 3.78 7.26 1.40
N MET A 138 5.06 7.64 1.47
CA MET A 138 6.11 6.96 2.23
C MET A 138 6.61 7.84 3.37
N LYS A 139 6.57 7.31 4.59
CA LYS A 139 7.17 7.93 5.78
C LYS A 139 8.68 7.67 5.85
N GLU A 140 9.11 6.50 5.39
CA GLU A 140 10.51 6.08 5.34
C GLU A 140 10.80 5.55 3.94
N VAL A 141 11.84 6.08 3.28
CA VAL A 141 12.29 5.59 1.98
C VAL A 141 13.50 4.70 2.19
N ARG A 142 13.43 3.45 1.70
CA ARG A 142 14.52 2.46 1.83
C ARG A 142 15.36 2.34 0.57
N ALA A 143 14.76 2.53 -0.61
CA ALA A 143 15.46 2.60 -1.87
C ALA A 143 14.71 3.51 -2.84
N THR A 144 15.42 4.34 -3.60
CA THR A 144 14.81 5.23 -4.60
C THR A 144 15.77 5.45 -5.75
N LEU A 145 15.22 5.63 -6.95
CA LEU A 145 16.00 6.13 -8.07
C LEU A 145 16.42 7.59 -7.85
N PRO A 146 17.56 8.02 -8.39
CA PRO A 146 17.92 9.42 -8.40
C PRO A 146 16.88 10.25 -9.16
N LEU A 147 16.82 11.56 -8.88
CA LEU A 147 15.99 12.49 -9.64
C LEU A 147 16.24 12.31 -11.14
N PRO A 148 15.19 12.34 -11.98
CA PRO A 148 15.39 12.36 -13.42
C PRO A 148 16.20 13.61 -13.75
N ALA A 149 17.38 13.45 -14.36
CA ALA A 149 18.14 14.59 -14.88
C ALA A 149 17.21 15.36 -15.83
N SER A 150 17.11 16.68 -15.61
CA SER A 150 16.44 17.57 -16.58
C SER A 150 17.07 17.32 -17.94
N ALA A 151 16.22 16.95 -18.90
CA ALA A 151 16.64 16.71 -20.29
C ALA A 151 17.14 18.00 -20.94
#